data_AF-A0A2V7Z6G5-F1
#
_entry.id   AF-A0A2V7Z6G5-F1
#
_cell.length_a   1.000
_cell.length_b   1.000
_cell.length_c   1.000
_cell.angle_alpha   90.00
_cell.angle_beta   90.00
_cell.angle_gamma   90.00
#
_symmetry.space_group_name_H-M   'P 1'
#
loop_
_entity.id
_entity.type
_entity.pdbx_description
1 polymer ?
#
loop_
_entity_poly.entity_id
_entity_poly.type
_entity_poly.pdbx_seq_one_letter_code
_entity_poly.pdbx_strand_id
1 'polypeptide(L)'
;MGTIHFLQHLFGPHLHPLFLFFTGFGTSAVLWPLLLLYYWLVDPVFGRRLAIAMAASLLTNRILKELFNTERPFQIDQLVSTPAAERTATGNGFPSGHSQNAATFYLAFAFRHPRRWRWLAAGLIVLLVGLSRLYLGVHLPEDVGGGFVLGAIFAWAAGGWSGLRVWRPTWNVLIGALTLVLAFAVGAEPGACGLLAGCVAANPGFTPPSTVGGKIGMVLGGAAAMALTGFLLYWLPGRLSPEIQNSPALAYLLYLAASLVGFGLWPRVWQALTPQPLSPSPPPTLAGERGAPNPSYTELS
;
A
#
# COMPACT_ATOMS: atom_id res chain seq x y z
N MET A 1 19.39 4.70 -23.62
CA MET A 1 18.62 5.43 -24.65
C MET A 1 18.04 4.56 -25.76
N GLY A 2 18.79 3.61 -26.36
CA GLY A 2 18.30 2.82 -27.51
C GLY A 2 16.92 2.18 -27.37
N THR A 3 16.59 1.60 -26.20
CA THR A 3 15.26 1.02 -25.94
C THR A 3 14.14 2.05 -26.01
N ILE A 4 14.36 3.28 -25.54
CA ILE A 4 13.34 4.34 -25.53
C ILE A 4 13.02 4.75 -26.97
N HIS A 5 14.05 5.05 -27.76
CA HIS A 5 13.87 5.41 -29.17
C HIS A 5 13.24 4.28 -29.97
N PHE A 6 13.62 3.03 -29.73
CA PHE A 6 12.99 1.86 -30.36
C PHE A 6 11.48 1.82 -30.07
N LEU A 7 11.07 1.95 -28.81
CA LEU A 7 9.66 1.94 -28.42
C LEU A 7 8.90 3.12 -29.02
N GLN A 8 9.49 4.32 -29.01
CA GLN A 8 8.87 5.52 -29.58
C GLN A 8 8.72 5.42 -31.10
N HIS A 9 9.69 4.83 -31.79
CA HIS A 9 9.59 4.56 -33.22
C HIS A 9 8.53 3.49 -33.52
N LEU A 10 8.51 2.40 -32.76
CA LEU A 10 7.57 1.29 -32.94
C LEU A 10 6.11 1.71 -32.73
N PHE A 11 5.85 2.47 -31.67
CA PHE A 11 4.49 2.83 -31.28
C PHE A 11 4.04 4.22 -31.80
N GLY A 12 4.98 5.09 -32.17
CA GLY A 12 4.70 6.45 -32.64
C GLY A 12 4.03 7.34 -31.58
N PRO A 13 3.88 8.65 -31.85
CA PRO A 13 3.34 9.61 -30.89
C PRO A 13 1.83 9.48 -30.64
N HIS A 14 1.08 8.86 -31.55
CA HIS A 14 -0.38 8.70 -31.46
C HIS A 14 -0.81 7.79 -30.30
N LEU A 15 0.07 6.91 -29.82
CA LEU A 15 -0.17 6.06 -28.65
C LEU A 15 0.24 6.72 -27.33
N HIS A 16 0.73 7.96 -27.33
CA HIS A 16 1.13 8.65 -26.10
C HIS A 16 0.02 8.72 -25.03
N PRO A 17 -1.25 9.05 -25.35
CA PRO A 17 -2.33 9.03 -24.37
C PRO A 17 -2.59 7.64 -23.77
N LEU A 18 -2.39 6.58 -24.56
CA LEU A 18 -2.55 5.20 -24.11
C LEU A 18 -1.48 4.83 -23.07
N PHE A 19 -0.22 5.24 -23.28
CA PHE A 19 0.83 5.01 -22.30
C PHE A 19 0.68 5.88 -21.03
N LEU A 20 0.14 7.10 -21.15
CA LEU A 20 -0.28 7.90 -19.99
C LEU A 20 -1.43 7.24 -19.22
N PHE A 21 -2.37 6.58 -19.91
CA PHE A 21 -3.41 5.80 -19.26
C PHE A 21 -2.82 4.61 -18.49
N PHE A 22 -1.96 3.81 -19.14
CA PHE A 22 -1.37 2.64 -18.49
C PHE A 22 -0.45 3.01 -17.33
N THR A 23 0.31 4.10 -17.42
CA THR A 23 1.13 4.54 -16.28
C THR A 23 0.29 4.92 -15.07
N GLY A 24 -0.99 5.30 -15.27
CA GLY A 24 -1.94 5.57 -14.19
C GLY A 24 -2.13 4.38 -13.25
N PHE A 25 -2.04 3.14 -13.72
CA PHE A 25 -2.13 1.94 -12.86
C PHE A 25 -0.91 1.75 -11.95
N GLY A 26 0.18 2.48 -12.15
CA GLY A 26 1.34 2.50 -11.25
C GLY A 26 1.33 3.64 -10.23
N THR A 27 0.37 4.55 -10.28
CA THR A 27 0.39 5.75 -9.42
C THR A 27 -0.18 5.47 -8.03
N SER A 28 0.46 6.05 -7.01
CA SER A 28 -0.02 6.03 -5.63
C SER A 28 -1.44 6.63 -5.51
N ALA A 29 -1.79 7.62 -6.34
CA ALA A 29 -3.10 8.25 -6.33
C ALA A 29 -4.25 7.33 -6.77
N VAL A 30 -3.95 6.23 -7.49
CA VAL A 30 -4.94 5.20 -7.85
C VAL A 30 -4.87 4.03 -6.88
N LEU A 31 -3.67 3.56 -6.56
CA LEU A 31 -3.49 2.32 -5.80
C LEU A 31 -3.89 2.46 -4.32
N TRP A 32 -3.65 3.60 -3.66
CA TRP A 32 -4.06 3.79 -2.26
C TRP A 32 -5.59 3.82 -2.08
N PRO A 33 -6.38 4.54 -2.90
CA PRO A 33 -7.83 4.42 -2.86
C PRO A 33 -8.35 3.00 -3.13
N LEU A 34 -7.79 2.31 -4.14
CA LEU A 34 -8.17 0.91 -4.41
C LEU A 34 -7.85 -0.01 -3.22
N LEU A 35 -6.72 0.21 -2.55
CA LEU A 35 -6.34 -0.51 -1.36
C LEU A 35 -7.30 -0.26 -0.19
N LEU A 36 -7.69 1.00 0.05
CA LEU A 36 -8.66 1.35 1.09
C LEU A 36 -10.01 0.71 0.82
N LEU A 37 -10.49 0.75 -0.42
CA LEU A 37 -11.73 0.06 -0.81
C LEU A 37 -11.63 -1.45 -0.54
N TYR A 38 -10.52 -2.08 -0.91
CA TYR A 38 -10.30 -3.49 -0.62
C TYR A 38 -10.28 -3.78 0.89
N TYR A 39 -9.58 -2.95 1.66
CA TYR A 39 -9.48 -3.07 3.11
C TYR A 39 -10.85 -2.94 3.78
N TRP A 40 -11.65 -1.95 3.38
CA TRP A 40 -12.97 -1.69 3.94
C TRP A 40 -14.05 -2.71 3.54
N LEU A 41 -13.95 -3.28 2.34
CA LEU A 41 -15.06 -4.03 1.74
C LEU A 41 -14.81 -5.53 1.59
N VAL A 42 -13.56 -6.00 1.69
CA VAL A 42 -13.21 -7.37 1.30
C VAL A 42 -12.47 -8.13 2.40
N ASP A 43 -11.25 -7.73 2.71
CA ASP A 43 -10.38 -8.47 3.63
C ASP A 43 -9.50 -7.49 4.39
N PRO A 44 -9.87 -7.08 5.61
CA PRO A 44 -9.13 -6.09 6.36
C PRO A 44 -7.77 -6.61 6.82
N VAL A 45 -7.63 -7.92 7.07
CA VAL A 45 -6.36 -8.51 7.48
C VAL A 45 -5.36 -8.43 6.32
N PHE A 46 -5.74 -8.88 5.12
CA PHE A 46 -4.86 -8.78 3.96
C PHE A 46 -4.69 -7.33 3.50
N GLY A 47 -5.75 -6.52 3.52
CA GLY A 47 -5.68 -5.10 3.15
C GLY A 47 -4.66 -4.33 3.99
N ARG A 48 -4.59 -4.59 5.31
CA ARG A 48 -3.54 -4.01 6.15
C ARG A 48 -2.15 -4.52 5.79
N ARG A 49 -1.98 -5.83 5.55
CA ARG A 49 -0.68 -6.41 5.16
C ARG A 49 -0.15 -5.77 3.88
N LEU A 50 -1.03 -5.58 2.90
CA LEU A 50 -0.70 -4.92 1.65
C LEU A 50 -0.38 -3.43 1.86
N ALA A 51 -1.09 -2.73 2.76
CA ALA A 51 -0.78 -1.35 3.12
C ALA A 51 0.61 -1.19 3.75
N ILE A 52 0.97 -2.07 4.68
CA ILE A 52 2.31 -2.11 5.29
C ILE A 52 3.37 -2.38 4.22
N ALA A 53 3.14 -3.35 3.33
CA ALA A 53 4.07 -3.67 2.26
C ALA A 53 4.24 -2.52 1.25
N MET A 54 3.15 -1.83 0.88
CA MET A 54 3.21 -0.65 0.01
C MET A 54 3.94 0.51 0.66
N ALA A 55 3.70 0.78 1.95
CA ALA A 55 4.39 1.85 2.68
C ALA A 55 5.89 1.54 2.84
N ALA A 56 6.25 0.31 3.20
CA ALA A 56 7.65 -0.13 3.28
C ALA A 56 8.35 -0.12 1.90
N SER A 57 7.61 -0.50 0.85
CA SER A 57 8.05 -0.41 -0.55
C SER A 57 8.35 1.04 -0.94
N LEU A 58 7.45 1.97 -0.62
CA LEU A 58 7.65 3.40 -0.88
C LEU A 58 8.89 3.93 -0.16
N LEU A 59 9.03 3.64 1.12
CA LEU A 59 10.20 4.05 1.92
C LEU A 59 11.51 3.53 1.31
N THR A 60 11.53 2.25 0.94
CA THR A 60 12.69 1.62 0.29
C THR A 60 13.00 2.26 -1.06
N ASN A 61 11.97 2.54 -1.87
CA ASN A 61 12.15 3.21 -3.16
C ASN A 61 12.79 4.60 -2.98
N ARG A 62 12.34 5.38 -1.98
CA ARG A 62 12.89 6.70 -1.67
C ARG A 62 14.35 6.64 -1.24
N ILE A 63 14.68 5.76 -0.29
CA ILE A 63 16.06 5.56 0.16
C ILE A 63 16.97 5.19 -1.01
N LEU A 64 16.56 4.24 -1.85
CA LEU A 64 17.37 3.83 -3.00
C LEU A 64 17.50 4.92 -4.06
N LYS A 65 16.46 5.75 -4.25
CA LYS A 65 16.55 6.91 -5.14
C LYS A 65 17.62 7.89 -4.70
N GLU A 66 17.70 8.19 -3.41
CA GLU A 66 18.72 9.09 -2.86
C GLU A 66 20.10 8.45 -2.89
N LEU A 67 20.20 7.16 -2.57
CA LEU A 67 21.46 6.43 -2.56
C LEU A 67 22.11 6.34 -3.95
N PHE A 68 21.32 6.00 -4.98
CA PHE A 68 21.85 5.83 -6.34
C PHE A 68 21.90 7.14 -7.14
N ASN A 69 21.01 8.08 -6.85
CA ASN A 69 20.97 9.42 -7.44
C ASN A 69 21.15 9.47 -8.97
N THR A 70 20.54 8.51 -9.69
CA THR A 70 20.72 8.42 -11.13
C THR A 70 19.88 9.45 -11.88
N GLU A 71 20.43 9.95 -12.98
CA GLU A 71 19.73 10.84 -13.91
C GLU A 71 18.64 10.09 -14.68
N ARG A 72 17.58 10.82 -15.05
CA ARG A 72 16.50 10.33 -15.90
C ARG A 72 16.82 10.59 -17.37
N PRO A 73 16.23 9.83 -18.30
CA PRO A 73 16.47 10.03 -19.72
C PRO A 73 16.19 11.47 -20.20
N PHE A 74 15.07 12.08 -19.78
CA PHE A 74 14.72 13.45 -20.18
C PHE A 74 15.65 14.54 -19.64
N GLN A 75 16.46 14.24 -18.60
CA GLN A 75 17.47 15.17 -18.11
C GLN A 75 18.72 15.19 -19.01
N ILE A 76 18.96 14.08 -19.72
CA ILE A 76 20.07 13.91 -20.66
C ILE A 76 19.63 14.37 -22.06
N ASP A 77 18.43 13.99 -22.49
CA ASP A 77 17.83 14.37 -23.76
C ASP A 77 16.36 14.77 -23.59
N GLN A 78 16.07 16.06 -23.66
CA GLN A 78 14.71 16.58 -23.48
C GLN A 78 13.73 16.10 -24.56
N LEU A 79 14.22 15.64 -25.72
CA LEU A 79 13.36 15.21 -26.83
C LEU A 79 12.75 13.83 -26.59
N VAL A 80 13.24 13.06 -25.62
CA VAL A 80 12.69 11.72 -25.34
C VAL A 80 11.42 11.74 -24.49
N SER A 81 10.99 12.88 -23.97
CA SER A 81 9.82 12.96 -23.09
C SER A 81 8.94 14.17 -23.41
N THR A 82 7.70 14.12 -22.96
CA THR A 82 6.78 15.26 -23.01
C THR A 82 6.62 15.87 -21.61
N PRO A 83 6.21 17.14 -21.50
CA PRO A 83 5.92 17.75 -20.20
C PRO A 83 4.85 16.99 -19.41
N ALA A 84 3.90 16.34 -20.10
CA ALA A 84 2.89 15.51 -19.44
C ALA A 84 3.49 14.25 -18.81
N ALA A 85 4.42 13.60 -19.50
CA ALA A 85 5.15 12.45 -18.99
C ALA A 85 6.07 12.82 -17.82
N GLU A 86 6.81 13.92 -17.92
CA GLU A 86 7.73 14.39 -16.87
C GLU A 86 7.03 14.68 -15.54
N ARG A 87 5.80 15.24 -15.58
CA ARG A 87 5.00 15.45 -14.36
C ARG A 87 4.66 14.16 -13.61
N THR A 88 4.75 13.00 -14.26
CA THR A 88 4.55 11.71 -13.61
C THR A 88 5.84 11.15 -12.98
N ALA A 89 6.96 11.85 -13.10
CA ALA A 89 8.29 11.39 -12.74
C ALA A 89 8.93 12.34 -11.71
N THR A 90 8.81 12.00 -10.42
CA THR A 90 9.40 12.78 -9.33
C THR A 90 10.66 12.11 -8.77
N GLY A 91 11.64 12.92 -8.35
CA GLY A 91 12.94 12.47 -7.83
C GLY A 91 13.79 11.72 -8.87
N ASN A 92 14.84 11.03 -8.40
CA ASN A 92 15.86 10.37 -9.23
C ASN A 92 15.32 9.20 -10.07
N GLY A 93 16.12 8.69 -11.02
CA GLY A 93 15.74 7.60 -11.93
C GLY A 93 15.51 6.27 -11.21
N PHE A 94 16.57 5.65 -10.70
CA PHE A 94 16.55 4.31 -10.15
C PHE A 94 16.05 4.28 -8.70
N PRO A 95 15.21 3.31 -8.28
CA PRO A 95 14.38 2.43 -9.11
C PRO A 95 13.05 3.09 -9.50
N SER A 96 12.36 2.58 -10.52
CA SER A 96 11.09 3.15 -10.96
C SER A 96 9.95 2.91 -9.95
N GLY A 97 9.44 4.00 -9.37
CA GLY A 97 8.37 3.95 -8.38
C GLY A 97 7.04 3.42 -8.93
N HIS A 98 6.69 3.76 -10.18
CA HIS A 98 5.45 3.25 -10.80
C HIS A 98 5.50 1.75 -11.04
N SER A 99 6.63 1.25 -11.57
CA SER A 99 6.86 -0.18 -11.77
C SER A 99 6.86 -0.94 -10.45
N GLN A 100 7.51 -0.38 -9.42
CA GLN A 100 7.55 -0.96 -8.08
C GLN A 100 6.17 -1.00 -7.42
N ASN A 101 5.41 0.10 -7.48
CA ASN A 101 4.05 0.18 -6.95
C ASN A 101 3.11 -0.84 -7.61
N ALA A 102 3.13 -0.92 -8.94
CA ALA A 102 2.31 -1.88 -9.69
C ALA A 102 2.68 -3.32 -9.31
N ALA A 103 3.98 -3.65 -9.29
CA ALA A 103 4.44 -4.98 -8.91
C ALA A 103 4.04 -5.35 -7.47
N THR A 104 4.23 -4.45 -6.51
CA THR A 104 3.80 -4.65 -5.11
C THR A 104 2.31 -4.92 -5.02
N PHE A 105 1.47 -4.09 -5.65
CA PHE A 105 0.01 -4.18 -5.49
C PHE A 105 -0.59 -5.38 -6.23
N TYR A 106 -0.35 -5.47 -7.54
CA TYR A 106 -1.04 -6.46 -8.39
C TYR A 106 -0.55 -7.88 -8.13
N LEU A 107 0.76 -8.09 -7.90
CA LEU A 107 1.28 -9.42 -7.59
C LEU A 107 0.85 -9.87 -6.19
N ALA A 108 0.81 -8.98 -5.19
CA ALA A 108 0.30 -9.31 -3.86
C ALA A 108 -1.17 -9.75 -3.93
N PHE A 109 -1.97 -9.05 -4.73
CA PHE A 109 -3.36 -9.43 -4.96
C PHE A 109 -3.46 -10.82 -5.59
N ALA A 110 -2.65 -11.12 -6.61
CA ALA A 110 -2.60 -12.45 -7.23
C ALA A 110 -2.16 -13.55 -6.25
N PHE A 111 -1.20 -13.28 -5.35
CA PHE A 111 -0.82 -14.20 -4.26
C PHE A 111 -1.97 -14.48 -3.30
N ARG A 112 -2.72 -13.46 -2.89
CA ARG A 112 -3.86 -13.63 -1.97
C ARG A 112 -5.02 -14.40 -2.58
N HIS A 113 -5.16 -14.27 -3.89
CA HIS A 113 -6.31 -14.72 -4.68
C HIS A 113 -5.85 -15.61 -5.85
N PRO A 114 -5.26 -16.79 -5.58
CA PRO A 114 -4.43 -17.54 -6.54
C PRO A 114 -5.24 -18.25 -7.64
N ARG A 115 -5.74 -17.49 -8.61
CA ARG A 115 -6.32 -18.01 -9.85
C ARG A 115 -5.40 -17.69 -11.02
N ARG A 116 -5.21 -18.64 -11.94
CA ARG A 116 -4.30 -18.49 -13.10
C ARG A 116 -4.55 -17.20 -13.88
N TRP A 117 -5.81 -16.86 -14.16
CA TRP A 117 -6.13 -15.62 -14.88
C TRP A 117 -5.78 -14.35 -14.10
N ARG A 118 -5.81 -14.36 -12.75
CA ARG A 118 -5.43 -13.21 -11.92
C ARG A 118 -3.93 -12.97 -11.95
N TRP A 119 -3.13 -14.04 -12.01
CA TRP A 119 -1.70 -13.96 -12.24
C TRP A 119 -1.36 -13.38 -13.61
N LEU A 120 -2.03 -13.85 -14.66
CA LEU A 120 -1.85 -13.32 -16.02
C LEU A 120 -2.24 -11.84 -16.09
N ALA A 121 -3.39 -11.46 -15.52
CA ALA A 121 -3.83 -10.07 -15.49
C ALA A 121 -2.88 -9.18 -14.69
N ALA A 122 -2.41 -9.64 -13.53
CA ALA A 122 -1.44 -8.90 -12.71
C ALA A 122 -0.11 -8.71 -13.45
N GLY A 123 0.44 -9.79 -14.04
CA GLY A 123 1.66 -9.73 -14.84
C GLY A 123 1.52 -8.77 -16.03
N LEU A 124 0.40 -8.83 -16.74
CA LEU A 124 0.13 -7.95 -17.88
C LEU A 124 0.10 -6.48 -17.46
N ILE A 125 -0.63 -6.12 -16.39
CA ILE A 125 -0.70 -4.73 -15.91
C ILE A 125 0.69 -4.24 -15.46
N VAL A 126 1.44 -5.07 -14.71
CA VAL A 126 2.80 -4.72 -14.27
C VAL A 126 3.73 -4.46 -15.46
N LEU A 127 3.67 -5.30 -16.49
CA LEU A 127 4.45 -5.14 -17.71
C LEU A 127 4.03 -3.89 -18.49
N LEU A 128 2.73 -3.63 -18.63
CA LEU A 128 2.21 -2.45 -19.34
C LEU A 128 2.61 -1.15 -18.62
N VAL A 129 2.57 -1.12 -17.29
CA VAL A 129 3.06 0.02 -16.50
C VAL A 129 4.55 0.21 -16.72
N GLY A 130 5.37 -0.84 -16.67
CA GLY A 130 6.81 -0.71 -16.91
C GLY A 130 7.13 -0.24 -18.33
N LEU A 131 6.45 -0.82 -19.32
CA LEU A 131 6.58 -0.43 -20.73
C LEU A 131 6.21 1.02 -20.95
N SER A 132 5.15 1.51 -20.29
CA SER A 132 4.78 2.92 -20.38
C SER A 132 5.87 3.83 -19.83
N ARG A 133 6.58 3.45 -18.76
CA ARG A 133 7.68 4.28 -18.22
C ARG A 133 8.85 4.41 -19.21
N LEU A 134 9.14 3.35 -19.95
CA LEU A 134 10.19 3.35 -20.98
C LEU A 134 9.76 4.18 -22.20
N TYR A 135 8.56 3.91 -22.75
CA TYR A 135 8.04 4.64 -23.90
C TYR A 135 7.92 6.14 -23.63
N LEU A 136 7.47 6.53 -22.43
CA LEU A 136 7.33 7.93 -22.02
C LEU A 136 8.68 8.62 -21.76
N GLY A 137 9.81 7.92 -21.88
CA GLY A 137 11.15 8.51 -21.75
C GLY A 137 11.49 8.99 -20.35
N VAL A 138 10.84 8.44 -19.33
CA VAL A 138 11.03 8.88 -17.93
C VAL A 138 11.88 7.94 -17.09
N HIS A 139 12.20 6.75 -17.62
CA HIS A 139 13.02 5.73 -16.98
C HIS A 139 13.81 4.91 -17.98
N LEU A 140 14.95 4.40 -17.51
CA LEU A 140 15.74 3.40 -18.23
C LEU A 140 15.25 1.96 -17.88
N PRO A 141 15.57 0.95 -18.72
CA PRO A 141 15.20 -0.46 -18.46
C PRO A 141 15.60 -0.97 -17.07
N GLU A 142 16.78 -0.60 -16.59
CA GLU A 142 17.31 -0.92 -15.27
C GLU A 142 16.46 -0.34 -14.14
N ASP A 143 15.94 0.88 -14.29
CA ASP A 143 15.03 1.48 -13.31
C ASP A 143 13.74 0.65 -13.17
N VAL A 144 13.19 0.25 -14.32
CA VAL A 144 11.95 -0.54 -14.40
C VAL A 144 12.18 -1.94 -13.85
N GLY A 145 13.28 -2.59 -14.22
CA GLY A 145 13.68 -3.90 -13.71
C GLY A 145 13.89 -3.89 -12.20
N GLY A 146 14.61 -2.90 -11.67
CA GLY A 146 14.79 -2.71 -10.24
C GLY A 146 13.46 -2.51 -9.52
N GLY A 147 12.55 -1.72 -10.11
CA GLY A 147 11.18 -1.56 -9.59
C GLY A 147 10.41 -2.88 -9.55
N PHE A 148 10.44 -3.68 -10.62
CA PHE A 148 9.78 -4.99 -10.65
C PHE A 148 10.31 -5.95 -9.58
N VAL A 149 11.63 -6.05 -9.44
CA VAL A 149 12.27 -6.93 -8.44
C VAL A 149 11.87 -6.51 -7.03
N LEU A 150 12.03 -5.23 -6.69
CA LEU A 150 11.65 -4.71 -5.37
C LEU A 150 10.17 -4.92 -5.11
N GLY A 151 9.29 -4.62 -6.07
CA GLY A 151 7.86 -4.78 -5.90
C GLY A 151 7.45 -6.24 -5.72
N ALA A 152 8.09 -7.18 -6.42
CA ALA A 152 7.85 -8.61 -6.23
C ALA A 152 8.26 -9.09 -4.82
N ILE A 153 9.36 -8.56 -4.26
CA ILE A 153 9.80 -8.85 -2.88
C ILE A 153 8.72 -8.40 -1.88
N PHE A 154 8.23 -7.17 -2.00
CA PHE A 154 7.18 -6.65 -1.12
C PHE A 154 5.84 -7.36 -1.32
N ALA A 155 5.50 -7.75 -2.55
CA ALA A 155 4.32 -8.55 -2.84
C ALA A 155 4.38 -9.92 -2.16
N TRP A 156 5.54 -10.58 -2.22
CA TRP A 156 5.77 -11.84 -1.53
C TRP A 156 5.67 -11.68 -0.01
N ALA A 157 6.24 -10.61 0.57
CA ALA A 157 6.10 -10.32 1.99
C ALA A 157 4.62 -10.14 2.40
N ALA A 158 3.85 -9.38 1.61
CA ALA A 158 2.41 -9.17 1.82
C ALA A 158 1.58 -10.47 1.69
N GLY A 159 1.92 -11.34 0.75
CA GLY A 159 1.20 -12.60 0.50
C GLY A 159 1.60 -13.73 1.45
N GLY A 160 2.90 -14.01 1.52
CA GLY A 160 3.49 -15.20 2.14
C GLY A 160 3.86 -15.09 3.61
N TRP A 161 4.19 -13.90 4.12
CA TRP A 161 4.71 -13.80 5.49
C TRP A 161 3.61 -13.87 6.56
N SER A 162 3.56 -14.99 7.29
CA SER A 162 2.61 -15.23 8.38
C SER A 162 2.75 -14.25 9.54
N GLY A 163 3.96 -13.70 9.78
CA GLY A 163 4.23 -12.72 10.84
C GLY A 163 3.39 -11.45 10.73
N LEU A 164 3.06 -11.02 9.50
CA LEU A 164 2.20 -9.85 9.26
C LEU A 164 0.70 -10.12 9.49
N ARG A 165 0.29 -11.37 9.71
CA ARG A 165 -1.11 -11.75 9.94
C ARG A 165 -1.60 -11.36 11.33
N VAL A 166 -0.72 -11.40 12.33
CA VAL A 166 -1.09 -11.15 13.73
C VAL A 166 -0.85 -9.68 14.03
N TRP A 167 -1.89 -8.95 14.44
CA TRP A 167 -1.70 -7.63 15.02
C TRP A 167 -1.21 -7.75 16.45
N ARG A 168 -0.16 -7.00 16.78
CA ARG A 168 0.43 -6.98 18.12
C ARG A 168 0.67 -5.52 18.50
N PRO A 169 0.00 -4.99 19.55
CA PRO A 169 0.15 -3.60 19.96
C PRO A 169 1.60 -3.20 20.28
N THR A 170 2.39 -4.13 20.82
CA THR A 170 3.80 -3.91 21.17
C THR A 170 4.67 -3.53 19.96
N TRP A 171 4.33 -4.03 18.76
CA TRP A 171 5.04 -3.68 17.53
C TRP A 171 4.77 -2.25 17.10
N ASN A 172 3.64 -1.66 17.49
CA ASN A 172 3.32 -0.27 17.14
C ASN A 172 4.33 0.70 17.79
N VAL A 173 4.75 0.42 19.03
CA VAL A 173 5.74 1.23 19.74
C VAL A 173 7.12 1.07 19.11
N LEU A 174 7.55 -0.17 18.86
CA LEU A 174 8.86 -0.45 18.26
C LEU A 174 8.97 0.09 16.83
N ILE A 175 7.97 -0.16 16.00
CA ILE A 175 7.96 0.32 14.61
C ILE A 175 7.76 1.82 14.58
N GLY A 176 6.92 2.40 15.43
CA GLY A 176 6.78 3.84 15.55
C GLY A 176 8.09 4.52 15.95
N ALA A 177 8.82 3.98 16.92
CA ALA A 177 10.14 4.46 17.29
C ALA A 177 11.15 4.32 16.14
N LEU A 178 11.17 3.18 15.46
CA LEU A 178 12.02 2.95 14.30
C LEU A 178 11.72 3.93 13.16
N THR A 179 10.45 4.17 12.83
CA THR A 179 10.06 5.11 11.76
C THR A 179 10.39 6.55 12.12
N LEU A 180 10.33 6.93 13.39
CA LEU A 180 10.82 8.23 13.85
C LEU A 180 12.35 8.34 13.68
N VAL A 181 13.10 7.31 14.09
CA VAL A 181 14.56 7.27 13.89
C VAL A 181 14.91 7.36 12.40
N LEU A 182 14.25 6.58 11.55
CA LEU A 182 14.48 6.62 10.11
C LEU A 182 14.16 8.00 9.53
N ALA A 183 13.03 8.61 9.92
CA ALA A 183 12.61 9.91 9.42
C ALA A 183 13.54 11.07 9.82
N PHE A 184 14.07 11.05 11.05
CA PHE A 184 14.77 12.22 11.60
C PHE A 184 16.28 12.02 11.83
N ALA A 185 16.74 10.78 12.05
CA ALA A 185 18.16 10.49 12.28
C ALA A 185 18.87 10.00 11.01
N VAL A 186 18.17 9.29 10.13
CA VAL A 186 18.74 8.73 8.90
C VAL A 186 18.34 9.54 7.66
N GLY A 187 17.50 10.56 7.82
CA GLY A 187 17.05 11.42 6.73
C GLY A 187 16.12 10.73 5.73
N ALA A 188 15.50 9.60 6.09
CA ALA A 188 14.56 8.92 5.22
C ALA A 188 13.28 9.75 5.03
N GLU A 189 12.54 9.50 3.94
CA GLU A 189 11.36 10.28 3.56
C GLU A 189 10.28 10.26 4.67
N PRO A 190 10.06 11.38 5.39
CA PRO A 190 9.25 11.39 6.61
C PRO A 190 7.79 11.00 6.38
N GLY A 191 7.21 11.34 5.23
CA GLY A 191 5.84 10.97 4.87
C GLY A 191 5.66 9.45 4.77
N ALA A 192 6.55 8.75 4.05
CA ALA A 192 6.56 7.29 3.97
C ALA A 192 6.73 6.63 5.35
N CYS A 193 7.57 7.19 6.22
CA CYS A 193 7.71 6.74 7.60
C CYS A 193 6.40 6.89 8.40
N GLY A 194 5.73 8.03 8.32
CA GLY A 194 4.45 8.27 8.99
C GLY A 194 3.34 7.36 8.47
N LEU A 195 3.28 7.16 7.16
CA LEU A 195 2.35 6.23 6.50
C LEU A 195 2.54 4.79 6.99
N LEU A 196 3.79 4.32 7.03
CA LEU A 196 4.13 2.98 7.51
C LEU A 196 3.72 2.80 8.97
N ALA A 197 4.05 3.78 9.83
CA ALA A 197 3.70 3.75 11.24
C ALA A 197 2.18 3.63 11.46
N GLY A 198 1.37 4.41 10.76
CA GLY A 198 -0.09 4.34 10.90
C GLY A 198 -0.70 3.06 10.34
N CYS A 199 -0.19 2.54 9.20
CA CYS A 199 -0.64 1.25 8.66
C CYS A 199 -0.33 0.07 9.60
N VAL A 200 0.81 0.11 10.30
CA VAL A 200 1.18 -0.89 11.32
C VAL A 200 0.30 -0.77 12.55
N ALA A 201 0.06 0.46 13.02
CA ALA A 201 -0.75 0.73 14.20
C ALA A 201 -2.23 0.34 14.04
N ALA A 202 -2.73 0.33 12.81
CA ALA A 202 -4.11 -0.01 12.50
C ALA A 202 -4.48 -1.43 12.91
N ASN A 203 -5.56 -1.57 13.70
CA ASN A 203 -6.13 -2.87 14.05
C ASN A 203 -7.18 -3.29 12.99
N PRO A 204 -6.98 -4.41 12.25
CA PRO A 204 -7.89 -4.88 11.22
C PRO A 204 -9.07 -5.68 11.80
N GLY A 205 -9.30 -5.64 13.11
CA GLY A 205 -10.35 -6.36 13.83
C GLY A 205 -11.75 -5.80 13.61
N PHE A 206 -12.16 -5.64 12.35
CA PHE A 206 -13.53 -5.32 11.97
C PHE A 206 -14.07 -6.24 10.89
N THR A 207 -15.39 -6.30 10.80
CA THR A 207 -16.11 -7.09 9.81
C THR A 207 -16.59 -6.17 8.69
N PRO A 208 -16.14 -6.37 7.43
CA PRO A 208 -16.66 -5.63 6.30
C PRO A 208 -18.19 -5.80 6.15
N PRO A 209 -18.91 -4.76 5.68
CA PRO A 209 -20.35 -4.85 5.48
C PRO A 209 -20.73 -5.88 4.41
N SER A 210 -21.75 -6.69 4.69
CA SER A 210 -22.28 -7.70 3.77
C SER A 210 -23.35 -7.14 2.82
N THR A 211 -24.16 -6.18 3.27
CA THR A 211 -25.25 -5.58 2.48
C THR A 211 -24.75 -4.48 1.53
N VAL A 212 -25.49 -4.25 0.44
CA VAL A 212 -25.18 -3.16 -0.51
C VAL A 212 -25.22 -1.80 0.19
N GLY A 213 -26.26 -1.52 0.98
CA GLY A 213 -26.37 -0.29 1.75
C GLY A 213 -25.22 -0.10 2.74
N GLY A 214 -24.80 -1.17 3.41
CA GLY A 214 -23.65 -1.14 4.31
C GLY A 214 -22.34 -0.82 3.58
N LYS A 215 -22.10 -1.42 2.41
CA LYS A 215 -20.93 -1.12 1.57
C LYS A 215 -20.91 0.33 1.12
N ILE A 216 -22.05 0.86 0.67
CA ILE A 216 -22.18 2.27 0.28
C ILE A 216 -21.88 3.19 1.48
N GLY A 217 -22.48 2.92 2.65
CA GLY A 217 -22.24 3.69 3.86
C GLY A 217 -20.76 3.69 4.30
N MET A 218 -20.12 2.51 4.28
CA MET A 218 -18.70 2.35 4.59
C MET A 218 -17.80 3.18 3.66
N VAL A 219 -18.10 3.17 2.36
CA VAL A 219 -17.31 3.93 1.37
C VAL A 219 -17.55 5.42 1.49
N LEU A 220 -18.80 5.87 1.56
CA LEU A 220 -19.12 7.30 1.60
C LEU A 220 -18.61 7.95 2.89
N GLY A 221 -18.81 7.32 4.04
CA GLY A 221 -18.31 7.83 5.30
C GLY A 221 -16.78 7.80 5.38
N GLY A 222 -16.15 6.76 4.84
CA GLY A 222 -14.68 6.66 4.77
C GLY A 222 -14.09 7.71 3.83
N ALA A 223 -14.70 7.92 2.67
CA ALA A 223 -14.31 8.96 1.73
C ALA A 223 -14.49 10.36 2.34
N ALA A 224 -15.59 10.60 3.07
CA ALA A 224 -15.80 11.86 3.78
C ALA A 224 -14.76 12.08 4.88
N ALA A 225 -14.42 11.06 5.67
CA ALA A 225 -13.38 11.13 6.69
C ALA A 225 -11.99 11.39 6.07
N MET A 226 -11.67 10.74 4.95
CA MET A 226 -10.43 10.96 4.22
C MET A 226 -10.38 12.35 3.55
N ALA A 227 -11.49 12.83 3.00
CA ALA A 227 -11.59 14.16 2.42
C ALA A 227 -11.48 15.26 3.48
N LEU A 228 -12.14 15.10 4.63
CA LEU A 228 -11.98 15.99 5.77
C LEU A 228 -10.55 15.99 6.28
N THR A 229 -9.92 14.80 6.38
CA THR A 229 -8.51 14.69 6.73
C THR A 229 -7.67 15.44 5.71
N GLY A 230 -7.76 15.13 4.41
CA GLY A 230 -7.04 15.85 3.35
C GLY A 230 -7.27 17.36 3.37
N PHE A 231 -8.49 17.81 3.60
CA PHE A 231 -8.82 19.23 3.77
C PHE A 231 -8.09 19.83 4.97
N LEU A 232 -8.16 19.21 6.15
CA LEU A 232 -7.44 19.67 7.33
C LEU A 232 -5.92 19.63 7.12
N LEU A 233 -5.41 18.60 6.44
CA LEU A 233 -4.00 18.42 6.11
C LEU A 233 -3.48 19.40 5.06
N TYR A 234 -4.35 19.98 4.21
CA TYR A 234 -3.95 20.95 3.18
C TYR A 234 -4.24 22.39 3.60
N TRP A 235 -5.41 22.62 4.20
CA TRP A 235 -5.86 23.93 4.64
C TRP A 235 -5.10 24.43 5.88
N LEU A 236 -4.84 23.56 6.86
CA LEU A 236 -4.16 23.96 8.09
C LEU A 236 -2.70 24.38 7.84
N PRO A 237 -1.88 23.63 7.07
CA PRO A 237 -0.52 24.06 6.77
C PRO A 237 -0.43 25.38 6.00
N GLY A 238 -1.41 25.69 5.14
CA GLY A 238 -1.47 26.99 4.45
C GLY A 238 -1.60 28.20 5.39
N ARG A 239 -1.85 27.98 6.68
CA ARG A 239 -1.86 29.00 7.74
C ARG A 239 -0.58 29.00 8.59
N LEU A 240 0.28 28.00 8.43
CA LEU A 240 1.54 27.87 9.16
C LEU A 240 2.66 28.64 8.44
N SER A 241 3.75 28.92 9.13
CA SER A 241 4.92 29.56 8.52
C SER A 241 5.57 28.63 7.47
N PRO A 242 6.25 29.17 6.44
CA PRO A 242 6.92 28.36 5.42
C PRO A 242 7.90 27.33 5.99
N GLU A 243 8.55 27.63 7.11
CA GLU A 243 9.46 26.70 7.80
C GLU A 243 8.73 25.46 8.30
N ILE A 244 7.52 25.64 8.85
CA ILE A 244 6.70 24.53 9.35
C ILE A 244 6.11 23.75 8.18
N GLN A 245 5.62 24.43 7.14
CA GLN A 245 5.06 23.81 5.94
C GLN A 245 6.03 22.84 5.27
N ASN A 246 7.32 23.21 5.23
CA ASN A 246 8.37 22.39 4.64
C ASN A 246 9.08 21.46 5.65
N SER A 247 8.58 21.38 6.89
CA SER A 247 9.24 20.58 7.92
C SER A 247 9.02 19.07 7.71
N PRO A 248 10.08 18.25 7.86
CA PRO A 248 9.99 16.78 7.91
C PRO A 248 8.94 16.28 8.92
N ALA A 249 8.81 16.97 10.05
CA ALA A 249 7.88 16.63 11.11
C ALA A 249 6.42 16.76 10.64
N LEU A 250 6.09 17.85 9.95
CA LEU A 250 4.76 18.01 9.40
C LEU A 250 4.46 16.89 8.39
N ALA A 251 5.35 16.62 7.43
CA ALA A 251 5.14 15.54 6.45
C ALA A 251 4.87 14.18 7.12
N TYR A 252 5.66 13.82 8.14
CA TYR A 252 5.44 12.60 8.93
C TYR A 252 4.06 12.57 9.58
N LEU A 253 3.68 13.65 10.27
CA LEU A 253 2.40 13.75 10.97
C LEU A 253 1.21 13.70 10.01
N LEU A 254 1.30 14.32 8.83
CA LEU A 254 0.22 14.34 7.86
C LEU A 254 -0.08 12.93 7.33
N TYR A 255 0.96 12.19 6.93
CA TYR A 255 0.80 10.82 6.44
C TYR A 255 0.43 9.82 7.55
N LEU A 256 0.92 10.03 8.77
CA LEU A 256 0.48 9.28 9.94
C LEU A 256 -1.02 9.50 10.22
N ALA A 257 -1.49 10.74 10.21
CA ALA A 257 -2.89 11.06 10.42
C ALA A 257 -3.78 10.44 9.34
N ALA A 258 -3.43 10.60 8.06
CA ALA A 258 -4.19 10.03 6.94
C ALA A 258 -4.32 8.50 7.05
N SER A 259 -3.23 7.81 7.38
CA SER A 259 -3.22 6.35 7.51
C SER A 259 -3.97 5.86 8.76
N LEU A 260 -3.84 6.55 9.90
CA LEU A 260 -4.61 6.26 11.10
C LEU A 260 -6.11 6.49 10.89
N VAL A 261 -6.52 7.51 10.13
CA VAL A 261 -7.92 7.74 9.81
C VAL A 261 -8.48 6.63 8.93
N GLY A 262 -7.84 6.36 7.79
CA GLY A 262 -8.35 5.39 6.81
C GLY A 262 -8.31 3.94 7.29
N PHE A 263 -7.20 3.52 7.92
CA PHE A 263 -7.01 2.15 8.36
C PHE A 263 -7.42 1.89 9.81
N GLY A 264 -7.52 2.93 10.66
CA GLY A 264 -7.75 2.78 12.10
C GLY A 264 -9.07 3.36 12.61
N LEU A 265 -9.23 4.68 12.54
CA LEU A 265 -10.36 5.41 13.13
C LEU A 265 -11.67 5.10 12.41
N TRP A 266 -11.69 5.22 11.08
CA TRP A 266 -12.93 5.05 10.32
C TRP A 266 -13.57 3.67 10.49
N PRO A 267 -12.83 2.53 10.39
CA PRO A 267 -13.42 1.21 10.65
C PRO A 267 -14.01 1.05 12.06
N ARG A 268 -13.42 1.69 13.07
CA ARG A 268 -13.95 1.67 14.45
C ARG A 268 -15.24 2.47 14.58
N VAL A 269 -15.28 3.65 13.97
CA VAL A 269 -16.51 4.47 13.90
C VAL A 269 -17.60 3.67 13.20
N TRP A 270 -17.29 3.02 12.07
CA TRP A 270 -18.22 2.15 11.36
C TRP A 270 -18.78 1.05 12.26
N GLN A 271 -17.93 0.32 12.99
CA GLN A 271 -18.38 -0.73 13.93
C GLN A 271 -19.28 -0.20 15.05
N ALA A 272 -18.97 0.99 15.59
CA ALA A 272 -19.76 1.61 16.63
C ALA A 272 -21.16 2.03 16.12
N LEU A 273 -21.24 2.51 14.87
CA LEU A 273 -22.50 2.88 14.22
C LEU A 273 -23.30 1.69 13.71
N THR A 274 -22.65 0.54 13.48
CA THR A 274 -23.27 -0.68 12.97
C THR A 274 -22.93 -1.89 13.85
N PRO A 275 -23.46 -1.94 15.09
CA PRO A 275 -23.21 -3.06 15.98
C PRO A 275 -23.65 -4.36 15.29
N GLN A 276 -22.75 -5.33 15.23
CA GLN A 276 -23.10 -6.66 14.74
C GLN A 276 -24.13 -7.28 15.69
N PRO A 277 -25.10 -8.05 15.21
CA PRO A 277 -25.96 -8.83 16.09
C PRO A 277 -25.06 -9.72 16.96
N LEU A 278 -25.32 -9.73 18.28
CA LEU A 278 -24.61 -10.58 19.23
C LEU A 278 -24.56 -12.01 18.67
N SER A 279 -23.36 -12.59 18.57
CA SER A 279 -23.25 -14.02 18.31
C SER A 279 -24.08 -14.74 19.37
N PRO A 280 -24.93 -15.73 19.00
CA PRO A 280 -25.67 -16.49 20.00
C PRO A 280 -24.68 -17.03 21.02
N SER A 281 -25.01 -16.87 22.29
CA SER A 281 -24.24 -17.45 23.39
C SER A 281 -24.04 -18.94 23.08
N PRO A 282 -22.82 -19.49 23.28
CA PRO A 282 -22.63 -20.93 23.18
C PRO A 282 -23.69 -21.61 24.08
N PRO A 283 -24.32 -22.71 23.63
CA PRO A 283 -25.27 -23.42 24.47
C PRO A 283 -24.60 -23.74 25.80
N PRO A 284 -25.31 -23.63 26.94
CA PRO A 284 -24.74 -23.94 28.24
C PRO A 284 -24.14 -25.33 28.16
N THR A 285 -22.81 -25.42 28.33
CA THR A 285 -22.14 -26.69 28.55
C THR A 285 -22.84 -27.36 29.71
N LEU A 286 -23.48 -28.51 29.47
CA LEU A 286 -24.03 -29.36 30.51
C LEU A 286 -22.88 -29.72 31.46
N ALA A 287 -22.79 -28.98 32.56
CA ALA A 287 -21.95 -29.32 33.69
C ALA A 287 -22.56 -30.56 34.32
N GLY A 288 -22.16 -31.75 33.87
CA GLY A 288 -22.85 -32.96 34.32
C GLY A 288 -22.32 -34.31 33.87
N GLU A 289 -21.06 -34.44 33.42
CA GLU A 289 -20.45 -35.78 33.28
C GLU A 289 -19.02 -35.76 33.84
N ARG A 290 -18.92 -35.65 35.17
CA ARG A 290 -17.77 -36.13 35.93
C ARG A 290 -18.23 -37.35 36.73
N GLY A 291 -17.90 -38.55 36.26
CA GLY A 291 -18.18 -39.77 37.02
C GLY A 291 -18.20 -41.05 36.20
N ALA A 292 -17.10 -41.42 35.56
CA ALA A 292 -16.84 -42.82 35.23
C ALA A 292 -15.40 -43.15 35.65
N PRO A 293 -15.19 -44.04 36.64
CA PRO A 293 -13.85 -44.46 37.02
C PRO A 293 -13.25 -45.34 35.92
N ASN A 294 -12.00 -45.06 35.60
CA ASN A 294 -11.17 -45.83 34.69
C ASN A 294 -10.92 -47.23 35.29
N PRO A 295 -11.31 -48.35 34.64
CA PRO A 295 -11.03 -49.67 35.19
C PRO A 295 -9.52 -49.95 35.11
N SER A 296 -8.99 -50.32 36.26
CA SER A 296 -7.63 -50.71 36.55
C SER A 296 -7.11 -51.83 35.64
N TYR A 297 -5.83 -51.73 35.32
CA TYR A 297 -4.98 -52.81 34.84
C TYR A 297 -5.13 -54.05 35.72
N THR A 298 -5.46 -55.19 35.10
CA THR A 298 -5.25 -56.52 35.66
C THR A 298 -4.29 -57.23 34.74
N GLU A 299 -3.02 -57.35 35.16
CA GLU A 299 -2.17 -58.45 34.72
C GLU A 299 -2.84 -59.77 35.11
N LEU A 300 -2.75 -60.79 34.25
CA LEU A 300 -2.33 -62.15 34.60
C LEU A 300 -2.42 -63.10 33.38
N SER A 301 -1.37 -63.93 33.29
CA SER A 301 -1.05 -65.08 32.42
C SER A 301 -0.77 -64.84 30.95
#